data_AF-A0AAE3IZE9-F1
#
_entry.id   AF-A0AAE3IZE9-F1
#
_cell.length_a   1.000
_cell.length_b   1.000
_cell.length_c   1.000
_cell.angle_alpha   90.00
_cell.angle_beta   90.00
_cell.angle_gamma   90.00
#
_symmetry.space_group_name_H-M   'P 1'
#
loop_
_entity.id
_entity.type
_entity.pdbx_description
1 polymer ?
#
loop_
_entity_poly.entity_id
_entity_poly.type
_entity_poly.pdbx_seq_one_letter_code
_entity_poly.pdbx_strand_id
1 'polypeptide(L)' 'MPVIITLKALCEELKIDPREARERLRAAASDAKANPELAKARKPRTPWQWVKGSKAEKEALSVLTN' A
#
# COMPACT_ATOMS: atom_id res chain seq x y z
N MET A 1 -12.05 -6.82 -15.97
CA MET A 1 -11.42 -5.50 -15.74
C MET A 1 -10.69 -5.56 -14.41
N PRO A 2 -9.39 -5.25 -14.34
CA PRO A 2 -8.65 -5.30 -13.07
C PRO A 2 -9.21 -4.24 -12.11
N VAL A 3 -9.67 -4.67 -10.94
CA VAL A 3 -10.15 -3.76 -9.89
C VAL A 3 -8.94 -3.13 -9.23
N ILE A 4 -8.77 -1.82 -9.38
CA ILE A 4 -7.67 -1.07 -8.74
C ILE A 4 -8.17 -0.56 -7.40
N ILE A 5 -7.47 -0.92 -6.33
CA ILE A 5 -7.71 -0.40 -5.00
C ILE A 5 -6.73 0.73 -4.76
N THR A 6 -7.26 1.87 -4.33
CA THR A 6 -6.46 3.04 -3.97
C THR A 6 -6.23 3.07 -2.48
N LEU A 7 -5.14 3.70 -2.04
CA LEU A 7 -4.90 3.93 -0.61
C LEU A 7 -6.05 4.69 0.06
N LYS A 8 -6.70 5.62 -0.65
CA LYS A 8 -7.84 6.34 -0.10
C LYS A 8 -8.98 5.39 0.28
N ALA A 9 -9.31 4.44 -0.60
CA ALA A 9 -10.32 3.42 -0.32
C ALA A 9 -9.93 2.53 0.87
N LEU A 10 -8.66 2.10 0.95
CA LEU A 10 -8.16 1.32 2.09
C LEU A 10 -8.20 2.11 3.40
N CYS A 11 -7.83 3.40 3.38
CA CYS A 11 -7.91 4.28 4.54
C CYS A 11 -9.35 4.45 5.02
N GLU A 12 -10.32 4.61 4.10
CA GLU A 12 -11.74 4.71 4.45
C GLU A 12 -12.29 3.39 5.02
N GLU A 13 -11.91 2.25 4.43
CA GLU A 13 -12.34 0.91 4.87
C GLU A 13 -11.73 0.53 6.23
N LEU A 14 -10.44 0.79 6.42
CA LEU A 14 -9.72 0.50 7.67
C LEU A 14 -9.87 1.61 8.72
N LYS A 15 -10.50 2.74 8.38
CA LYS A 15 -10.60 3.96 9.21
C LYS A 15 -9.24 4.44 9.73
N ILE A 16 -8.21 4.37 8.88
CA ILE A 16 -6.85 4.81 9.20
C ILE A 16 -6.63 6.19 8.61
N ASP A 17 -5.93 7.05 9.33
CA ASP A 17 -5.53 8.36 8.85
C ASP A 17 -4.69 8.26 7.56
N PRO A 18 -5.07 8.97 6.47
CA PRO A 18 -4.35 8.91 5.21
C PRO A 18 -2.88 9.35 5.29
N ARG A 19 -2.50 10.12 6.31
CA ARG A 19 -1.10 10.47 6.59
C ARG A 19 -0.36 9.29 7.17
N GLU A 20 -0.88 8.71 8.25
CA GLU A 20 -0.25 7.59 8.94
C GLU A 20 -0.12 6.38 8.01
N ALA A 21 -1.18 6.05 7.28
CA ALA A 21 -1.15 4.98 6.29
C ALA A 21 -0.06 5.20 5.23
N ARG A 22 0.13 6.44 4.75
CA ARG A 22 1.21 6.77 3.81
C ARG A 22 2.59 6.62 4.43
N GLU A 23 2.77 7.02 5.67
CA GLU A 23 4.06 6.91 6.36
C GLU A 23 4.44 5.45 6.60
N ARG A 24 3.50 4.65 7.13
CA ARG A 24 3.67 3.20 7.31
C ARG A 24 4.03 2.50 5.99
N LEU A 25 3.28 2.78 4.92
CA LEU A 25 3.56 2.22 3.58
C LEU A 25 4.88 2.70 3.01
N ARG A 26 5.28 3.96 3.27
CA ARG A 26 6.57 4.48 2.80
C ARG A 26 7.74 3.82 3.54
N ALA A 27 7.61 3.58 4.84
CA ALA A 27 8.58 2.81 5.61
C ALA A 27 8.68 1.38 5.09
N ALA A 28 7.55 0.69 4.94
CA ALA A 28 7.48 -0.67 4.42
C ALA A 28 8.04 -0.81 3.00
N ALA A 29 7.78 0.15 2.11
CA ALA A 29 8.31 0.14 0.76
C ALA A 29 9.78 0.57 0.68
N SER A 30 10.32 1.17 1.74
CA SER A 30 11.77 1.41 1.88
C SER A 30 12.46 0.15 2.38
N ASP A 31 11.76 -0.70 3.12
CA ASP A 31 12.20 -2.04 3.48
C ASP A 31 11.92 -3.05 2.36
N ALA A 32 12.73 -2.99 1.30
CA ALA A 32 12.67 -3.92 0.17
C ALA A 32 13.02 -5.37 0.56
N LYS A 33 13.53 -5.63 1.77
CA LYS A 33 13.72 -6.99 2.28
C LYS A 33 12.42 -7.57 2.83
N ALA A 34 11.63 -6.76 3.53
CA ALA A 34 10.34 -7.18 4.07
C ALA A 34 9.25 -7.19 2.98
N ASN A 35 9.22 -6.19 2.09
CA ASN A 35 8.15 -6.01 1.10
C ASN A 35 8.73 -5.69 -0.30
N PRO A 36 9.30 -6.68 -1.00
CA PRO A 36 9.94 -6.48 -2.29
C PRO A 36 8.94 -6.08 -3.39
N GLU A 37 7.69 -6.53 -3.33
CA GLU A 37 6.68 -6.23 -4.36
C GLU A 37 6.06 -4.84 -4.13
N LEU A 38 5.85 -4.45 -2.88
CA LEU A 38 5.46 -3.08 -2.49
C LEU A 38 6.56 -2.07 -2.88
N ALA A 39 7.82 -2.41 -2.63
CA ALA A 39 8.97 -1.56 -2.98
C ALA A 39 9.11 -1.37 -4.49
N LYS A 40 8.91 -2.43 -5.28
CA LYS A 40 8.93 -2.36 -6.76
C LYS A 40 7.74 -1.58 -7.34
N ALA A 41 6.55 -1.73 -6.75
CA ALA A 41 5.36 -1.01 -7.18
C ALA A 41 5.43 0.50 -6.85
N ARG A 42 6.24 0.88 -5.86
CA ARG A 42 6.39 2.27 -5.42
C ARG A 42 7.14 3.12 -6.46
N LYS A 43 6.40 4.02 -7.10
CA LYS A 43 6.98 5.11 -7.91
C LYS A 43 6.95 6.45 -7.15
N PRO A 44 8.02 7.26 -7.20
CA PRO A 44 8.03 8.59 -6.62
C PRO A 44 6.86 9.43 -7.14
N ARG A 45 6.25 10.25 -6.27
CA ARG A 45 5.16 11.20 -6.61
C ARG A 45 3.91 10.55 -7.23
N THR A 46 3.80 9.23 -7.17
CA THR A 46 2.66 8.50 -7.75
C THR A 46 1.69 8.14 -6.62
N PRO A 47 0.36 8.25 -6.83
CA PRO A 47 -0.61 7.80 -5.83
C PRO A 47 -0.46 6.30 -5.58
N TRP A 48 -0.66 5.90 -4.33
CA TRP A 48 -0.69 4.50 -3.93
C TRP A 48 -1.92 3.81 -4.49
N GLN A 49 -1.69 2.86 -5.39
CA GLN A 49 -2.69 2.08 -6.08
C GLN A 49 -2.18 0.66 -6.27
N TRP A 50 -3.03 -0.32 -6.02
CA TRP A 50 -2.71 -1.73 -6.17
C TRP A 50 -3.81 -2.43 -6.95
N VAL A 51 -3.45 -3.49 -7.65
CA VAL A 51 -4.44 -4.36 -8.28
C VAL A 51 -5.02 -5.28 -7.20
N LYS A 52 -6.35 -5.37 -7.12
CA LYS A 52 -7.04 -6.27 -6.20
C LYS A 52 -6.61 -7.72 -6.45
N GLY A 53 -6.19 -8.42 -5.40
CA GLY A 53 -5.58 -9.75 -5.41
C GLY A 53 -4.07 -9.78 -5.65
N SER A 54 -3.41 -8.63 -5.82
CA SER A 54 -1.96 -8.59 -6.07
C SER A 54 -1.12 -8.81 -4.79
N LYS A 55 0.12 -9.27 -4.97
CA LYS A 55 1.07 -9.42 -3.84
C LYS A 55 1.34 -8.08 -3.14
N ALA A 56 1.50 -7.01 -3.91
CA ALA A 56 1.73 -5.67 -3.37
C ALA A 56 0.53 -5.13 -2.56
N GLU A 57 -0.71 -5.47 -2.93
CA GLU A 57 -1.89 -5.15 -2.11
C GLU A 57 -1.87 -5.92 -0.79
N LYS A 58 -1.57 -7.23 -0.81
CA LYS A 58 -1.50 -8.04 0.40
C LYS A 58 -0.43 -7.53 1.36
N GLU A 59 0.72 -7.15 0.83
CA GLU A 59 1.79 -6.50 1.61
C GLU A 59 1.30 -5.16 2.17
N ALA A 60 0.63 -4.32 1.37
CA ALA A 60 0.08 -3.05 1.83
C ALA A 60 -0.97 -3.22 2.94
N LEU A 61 -1.90 -4.16 2.80
CA LEU A 61 -2.89 -4.50 3.82
C LEU A 61 -2.20 -5.01 5.09
N SER A 62 -1.23 -5.91 4.96
CA SER A 62 -0.48 -6.44 6.11
C SER A 62 0.26 -5.34 6.88
N VAL A 63 0.72 -4.28 6.20
CA VAL A 63 1.40 -3.12 6.81
C VAL A 63 0.40 -2.17 7.48
N LEU A 64 -0.81 -2.04 6.93
CA LEU A 64 -1.84 -1.14 7.45
C LEU A 64 -2.64 -1.77 8.60
N THR A 65 -2.75 -3.09 8.66
CA THR A 65 -3.47 -3.83 9.70
C THR A 65 -2.58 -4.29 10.86
N ASN A 66 -1.24 -4.23 10.72
CA ASN A 66 -0.29 -4.37 11.84
C ASN A 66 -0.24 -3.09 12.67
#